data_AF-A0A0Q3QKG5-F1
#
_entry.id   AF-A0A0Q3QKG5-F1
#
_cell.length_a   1.000
_cell.length_b   1.000
_cell.length_c   1.000
_cell.angle_alpha   90.00
_cell.angle_beta   90.00
_cell.angle_gamma   90.00
#
_symmetry.space_group_name_H-M   'P 1'
#
loop_
_entity.id
_entity.type
_entity.pdbx_description
1 polymer ?
#
loop_
_entity_poly.entity_id
_entity_poly.type
_entity_poly.pdbx_seq_one_letter_code
_entity_poly.pdbx_strand_id
1 'polypeptide(L)' 'MYDGRDMTELSMMAKTDWKNDELAFFHHSFQQIVPYLNAEGQVIQKEIVEEIQNRGGLKNLKTE' A
#
# COMPACT_ATOMS: atom_id res chain seq x y z
N MET A 1 -7.98 -10.64 11.42
CA MET A 1 -6.59 -10.89 11.00
C MET A 1 -6.54 -10.57 9.52
N TYR A 2 -5.58 -9.78 9.06
CA TYR A 2 -5.47 -9.48 7.63
C TYR A 2 -5.13 -10.77 6.88
N ASP A 3 -5.93 -11.12 5.87
CA ASP A 3 -5.85 -12.39 5.12
C ASP A 3 -5.10 -12.23 3.78
N GLY A 4 -4.61 -11.02 3.49
CA GLY A 4 -3.86 -10.72 2.28
C GLY A 4 -2.39 -11.13 2.37
N ARG A 5 -1.68 -10.99 1.24
CA ARG A 5 -0.24 -11.27 1.13
C ARG A 5 0.57 -10.35 2.05
N ASP A 6 1.65 -10.86 2.61
CA ASP A 6 2.53 -10.07 3.48
C ASP A 6 3.48 -9.17 2.67
N MET A 7 4.14 -8.22 3.35
CA MET A 7 5.02 -7.25 2.68
C MET A 7 6.19 -7.89 1.95
N THR A 8 6.68 -9.04 2.39
CA THR A 8 7.79 -9.75 1.75
C THR A 8 7.35 -10.24 0.38
N GLU A 9 6.19 -10.91 0.33
CA GLU A 9 5.60 -11.38 -0.93
C GLU A 9 5.30 -10.21 -1.87
N LEU A 10 4.67 -9.16 -1.33
CA LEU A 10 4.26 -7.99 -2.10
C LEU A 10 5.44 -7.14 -2.57
N SER A 11 6.57 -7.14 -1.85
CA SER A 11 7.79 -6.41 -2.25
C SER A 11 8.43 -6.96 -3.53
N MET A 12 8.19 -8.23 -3.84
CA MET A 12 8.67 -8.90 -5.05
C MET A 12 7.73 -8.71 -6.25
N MET A 13 6.62 -7.98 -6.07
CA MET A 13 5.59 -7.77 -7.08
C MET A 13 5.46 -6.29 -7.43
N ALA A 14 5.04 -6.00 -8.65
CA ALA A 14 4.70 -4.63 -9.02
C ALA A 14 3.46 -4.16 -8.25
N LYS A 15 3.40 -2.87 -7.89
CA LYS A 15 2.27 -2.29 -7.14
C LYS A 15 0.94 -2.41 -7.90
N THR A 16 1.00 -2.47 -9.23
CA THR A 16 -0.14 -2.71 -10.12
C THR A 16 -0.82 -4.06 -9.86
N ASP A 17 -0.08 -5.07 -9.39
CA ASP A 17 -0.59 -6.41 -9.09
C ASP A 17 -1.09 -6.55 -7.64
N TRP A 18 -1.01 -5.48 -6.85
CA TRP A 18 -1.55 -5.46 -5.50
C TRP A 18 -3.07 -5.32 -5.57
N LYS A 19 -3.78 -6.00 -4.69
CA LYS A 19 -5.23 -5.87 -4.56
C LYS A 19 -5.58 -4.58 -3.80
N ASN A 20 -6.81 -4.13 -3.98
CA ASN A 20 -7.28 -2.89 -3.37
C ASN A 20 -7.23 -2.93 -1.83
N ASP A 21 -7.60 -4.07 -1.23
CA ASP A 21 -7.52 -4.26 0.22
C ASP A 21 -6.09 -4.20 0.76
N GLU A 22 -5.13 -4.73 0.00
CA GLU A 22 -3.71 -4.75 0.38
C GLU A 22 -3.13 -3.33 0.32
N LEU A 23 -3.44 -2.58 -0.75
CA LEU A 23 -3.08 -1.17 -0.87
C LEU A 23 -3.69 -0.34 0.26
N ALA A 24 -4.97 -0.54 0.57
CA ALA A 24 -5.65 0.19 1.65
C ALA A 24 -5.07 -0.16 3.04
N PHE A 25 -4.78 -1.44 3.29
CA PHE A 25 -4.19 -1.91 4.53
C PHE A 25 -2.80 -1.32 4.74
N PHE A 26 -1.88 -1.50 3.78
CA PHE A 26 -0.52 -0.99 3.92
C PHE A 26 -0.46 0.53 3.86
N HIS A 27 -1.29 1.21 3.08
CA HIS A 27 -1.39 2.66 3.17
C HIS A 27 -1.70 3.13 4.59
N HIS A 28 -2.69 2.52 5.24
CA HIS A 28 -3.05 2.84 6.61
C HIS A 28 -1.93 2.51 7.62
N SER A 29 -1.31 1.33 7.50
CA SER A 29 -0.19 0.94 8.36
C SER A 29 1.00 1.90 8.23
N PHE A 30 1.41 2.20 6.99
CA PHE A 30 2.52 3.10 6.72
C PHE A 30 2.22 4.53 7.16
N GLN A 31 0.97 5.02 7.00
CA GLN A 31 0.56 6.35 7.47
C GLN A 31 0.79 6.57 8.97
N GLN A 32 0.66 5.53 9.80
CA GLN A 32 0.87 5.66 11.25
C GLN A 32 2.35 5.70 11.65
N ILE A 33 3.23 5.13 10.81
CA ILE A 33 4.66 4.98 11.13
C ILE A 33 5.57 5.84 10.24
N VAL A 34 5.03 6.67 9.35
CA VAL A 34 5.79 7.57 8.44
C VAL A 34 7.01 8.24 9.08
N PRO A 35 6.92 8.89 10.26
CA PRO A 35 8.07 9.58 10.84
C PRO A 35 9.21 8.65 11.26
N TYR A 36 8.95 7.35 11.37
CA TYR A 36 9.91 6.33 11.77
C TYR A 36 10.42 5.48 10.61
N LEU A 37 9.92 5.71 9.39
CA LEU A 37 10.39 5.00 8.20
C LEU A 37 11.76 5.49 7.78
N ASN A 38 12.61 4.54 7.38
CA ASN A 38 13.86 4.83 6.68
C ASN A 38 13.56 5.25 5.22
N ALA A 39 14.62 5.58 4.47
CA ALA A 39 14.49 6.00 3.07
C ALA A 39 13.75 4.99 2.19
N GLU A 40 14.01 3.69 2.37
CA GLU A 40 13.35 2.61 1.63
C GLU A 40 11.84 2.53 1.96
N GLY A 41 11.50 2.61 3.25
CA GLY A 41 10.11 2.63 3.71
C GLY A 41 9.34 3.84 3.18
N GLN A 42 9.98 5.00 3.07
CA GLN A 42 9.37 6.19 2.47
C GLN A 42 9.13 6.03 0.96
N VAL A 43 10.05 5.38 0.23
CA VAL A 43 9.86 5.06 -1.19
C VAL A 43 8.66 4.13 -1.37
N ILE A 44 8.60 3.04 -0.59
CA ILE A 44 7.47 2.09 -0.65
C ILE A 44 6.14 2.78 -0.33
N GLN A 45 6.11 3.63 0.70
CA GLN A 45 4.91 4.38 1.07
C GLN A 45 4.45 5.30 -0.07
N LYS A 46 5.39 5.97 -0.74
CA LYS A 46 5.10 6.85 -1.88
C LYS A 46 4.54 6.05 -3.06
N GLU A 47 5.16 4.94 -3.43
CA GLU A 47 4.67 4.07 -4.51
C GLU A 47 3.26 3.56 -4.25
N ILE A 48 2.95 3.18 -3.00
CA ILE A 48 1.59 2.78 -2.61
C ILE A 48 0.61 3.95 -2.81
N VAL A 49 0.98 5.16 -2.40
CA VAL A 49 0.12 6.35 -2.59
C VAL A 49 -0.08 6.64 -4.08
N GLU A 50 0.97 6.56 -4.89
CA GLU A 50 0.90 6.78 -6.34
C GLU A 50 -0.01 5.76 -7.01
N GLU A 51 0.10 4.48 -6.65
CA GLU A 51 -0.77 3.44 -7.18
C GLU A 51 -2.25 3.65 -6.78
N ILE A 52 -2.50 4.02 -5.52
CA ILE A 52 -3.84 4.36 -5.04
C ILE A 52 -4.41 5.54 -5.83
N GLN A 53 -3.60 6.57 -6.11
CA GLN A 53 -4.00 7.72 -6.90
C GLN A 53 -4.32 7.32 -8.36
N ASN A 54 -3.50 6.46 -8.96
CA ASN A 54 -3.73 5.93 -10.31
C ASN A 54 -5.05 5.18 -10.43
N ARG A 55 -5.49 4.49 -9.36
CA ARG A 55 -6.80 3.81 -9.28
C ARG A 55 -7.99 4.74 -8.96
N GLY A 56 -7.76 6.05 -8.95
CA GLY A 56 -8.77 7.07 -8.65
C GLY A 56 -8.98 7.32 -7.16
N GLY A 57 -8.01 6.93 -6.32
CA GLY A 57 -7.91 7.28 -4.91
C GLY A 57 -8.58 6.28 -3.95
N LEU A 58 -8.35 6.50 -2.64
CA LEU A 58 -8.83 5.62 -1.55
C LEU A 58 -10.33 5.35 -1.56
N LYS A 59 -11.14 6.26 -2.12
CA LYS A 59 -12.60 6.12 -2.19
C LYS A 59 -13.01 5.00 -3.16
N ASN A 60 -12.24 4.75 -4.22
CA ASN A 60 -12.54 3.70 -5.19
C ASN A 60 -12.07 2.32 -4.73
N LEU A 61 -11.17 2.26 -3.75
CA LEU A 61 -10.64 0.99 -3.23
C LEU A 61 -11.57 0.30 -2.22
N LYS A 62 -12.57 1.01 -1.68
CA LYS A 62 -13.50 0.50 -0.65
C LYS A 62 -14.84 0.01 -1.22
N THR A 63 -14.95 -0.17 -2.53
CA THR A 63 -16.22 -0.46 -3.19
C THR A 63 -16.22 -1.88 -3.76
N GLU A 64 -16.13 -2.90 -2.91
CA GLU A 64 -16.50 -4.30 -3.22
C GLU A 64 -17.09 -4.96 -1.98
#